data_AF-K2RAX5-F1
#
_entry.id   AF-K2RAX5-F1
#
_cell.length_a   1.000
_cell.length_b   1.000
_cell.length_c   1.000
_cell.angle_alpha   90.00
_cell.angle_beta   90.00
_cell.angle_gamma   90.00
#
_symmetry.space_group_name_H-M   'P 1'
#
loop_
_entity.id
_entity.type
_entity.pdbx_description
1 polymer ?
#
loop_
_entity_poly.entity_id
_entity_poly.type
_entity_poly.pdbx_seq_one_letter_code
_entity_poly.pdbx_strand_id
1 'polypeptide(L)'
;MKLGEYMDQHIFGPLGLTDTLFHIDQHPAHLSRLAKTFQRTASASLQEIPDPSKPTLDDFGGGGLSATAADLLEIYAAILREDPRILSQEMIREIFKPQLKTANGLESMETVDPGAFCGIPRGTEIQYGLGGVLNMEDLPGGRRKGSIAWSGFRNYYFVSFLATAMCRTHNRSADSFHAVD
;
A
#
# COMPACT_ATOMS: atom_id res chain seq x y z
N MET A 1 -18.58 17.95 4.78
CA MET A 1 -17.27 17.82 4.16
C MET A 1 -17.14 16.40 3.65
N LYS A 2 -16.86 16.22 2.36
CA LYS A 2 -16.55 14.91 1.78
C LYS A 2 -15.14 14.46 2.21
N LEU A 3 -14.83 13.17 2.12
CA LEU A 3 -13.52 12.67 2.54
C LEU A 3 -12.39 13.23 1.68
N GLY A 4 -12.62 13.36 0.36
CA GLY A 4 -11.66 13.97 -0.56
C GLY A 4 -11.33 15.41 -0.19
N GLU A 5 -12.33 16.21 0.20
CA GLU A 5 -12.13 17.59 0.67
C GLU A 5 -11.29 17.62 1.96
N TYR A 6 -11.56 16.72 2.91
CA TYR A 6 -10.78 16.61 4.13
C TYR A 6 -9.33 16.22 3.84
N MET A 7 -9.11 15.20 3.00
CA MET A 7 -7.77 14.73 2.66
C MET A 7 -7.00 15.78 1.85
N ASP A 8 -7.66 16.54 0.99
CA ASP A 8 -7.03 17.66 0.27
C ASP A 8 -6.52 18.74 1.24
N GLN A 9 -7.35 19.12 2.22
CA GLN A 9 -6.99 20.15 3.20
C GLN A 9 -5.93 19.69 4.21
N HIS A 10 -5.96 18.43 4.63
CA HIS A 10 -5.18 17.95 5.78
C HIS A 10 -4.02 17.01 5.42
N ILE A 11 -3.95 16.51 4.18
CA ILE A 11 -2.91 15.56 3.74
C ILE A 11 -2.29 16.02 2.43
N PHE A 12 -3.08 16.14 1.35
CA PHE A 12 -2.56 16.35 0.01
C PHE A 12 -2.02 17.76 -0.17
N GLY A 13 -2.79 18.78 0.18
CA GLY A 13 -2.37 20.18 0.15
C GLY A 13 -1.10 20.45 0.98
N PRO A 14 -1.04 20.05 2.26
CA PRO A 14 0.15 20.21 3.10
C PRO A 14 1.41 19.53 2.54
N LEU A 15 1.25 18.42 1.82
CA LEU A 15 2.35 17.68 1.17
C LEU A 15 2.58 18.09 -0.29
N GLY A 16 1.73 18.94 -0.88
CA GLY A 16 1.82 19.37 -2.27
C GLY A 16 1.46 18.30 -3.30
N LEU A 17 0.57 17.36 -2.96
CA LEU A 17 0.19 16.23 -3.83
C LEU A 17 -0.92 16.66 -4.79
N THR A 18 -0.62 16.73 -6.09
CA THR A 18 -1.56 17.24 -7.11
C THR A 18 -2.18 16.15 -7.98
N ASP A 19 -1.67 14.93 -7.90
CA ASP A 19 -2.14 13.78 -8.69
C ASP A 19 -2.76 12.70 -7.79
N THR A 20 -3.27 13.10 -6.62
CA THR A 20 -3.91 12.22 -5.64
C THR A 20 -5.36 12.66 -5.38
N LEU A 21 -6.33 11.85 -5.80
CA LEU A 21 -7.75 12.24 -5.77
C LEU A 21 -8.73 11.07 -5.81
N PHE A 22 -9.97 11.34 -5.38
CA PHE A 22 -11.14 10.50 -5.61
C PHE A 22 -11.83 10.87 -6.93
N HIS A 23 -12.71 10.00 -7.43
CA HIS A 23 -13.54 10.27 -8.61
C HIS A 23 -12.76 10.71 -9.87
N ILE A 24 -11.67 10.00 -10.19
CA ILE A 24 -10.79 10.31 -11.33
C ILE A 24 -11.52 10.44 -12.68
N ASP A 25 -12.69 9.81 -12.82
CA ASP A 25 -13.60 9.93 -13.97
C ASP A 25 -14.07 11.38 -14.20
N GLN A 26 -14.09 12.21 -13.15
CA GLN A 26 -14.47 13.63 -13.20
C GLN A 26 -13.27 14.54 -13.53
N HIS A 27 -12.07 13.98 -13.70
CA HIS A 27 -10.82 14.71 -13.93
C HIS A 27 -10.14 14.27 -15.24
N PRO A 28 -10.54 14.81 -16.41
CA PRO A 28 -10.07 14.34 -17.71
C PRO A 28 -8.54 14.30 -17.87
N ALA A 29 -7.83 15.28 -17.30
CA ALA A 29 -6.37 15.35 -17.37
C ALA A 29 -5.69 14.20 -16.61
N HIS A 30 -6.22 13.79 -15.46
CA HIS A 30 -5.74 12.64 -14.68
C HIS A 30 -6.18 11.33 -15.31
N LEU A 31 -7.44 11.24 -15.74
CA LEU A 31 -7.99 10.06 -16.41
C LEU A 31 -7.20 9.69 -17.66
N SER A 32 -6.78 10.67 -18.46
CA SER A 32 -6.01 10.43 -19.69
C SER A 32 -4.64 9.75 -19.48
N ARG A 33 -4.11 9.79 -18.24
CA ARG A 33 -2.83 9.21 -17.86
C ARG A 33 -2.98 8.00 -16.93
N LEU A 34 -4.22 7.60 -16.61
CA LEU A 34 -4.48 6.49 -15.70
C LEU A 34 -3.90 5.19 -16.26
N ALA A 35 -3.05 4.54 -15.46
CA ALA A 35 -2.50 3.24 -15.82
C ALA A 35 -3.62 2.20 -15.93
N LYS A 36 -3.65 1.49 -17.05
CA LYS A 36 -4.56 0.39 -17.32
C LYS A 36 -4.16 -0.86 -16.54
N THR A 37 -5.12 -1.74 -16.30
CA THR A 37 -4.87 -3.02 -15.64
C THR A 37 -5.12 -4.15 -16.59
N PHE A 38 -4.29 -5.19 -16.50
CA PHE A 38 -4.32 -6.32 -17.39
C PHE A 38 -4.31 -7.63 -16.60
N GLN A 39 -5.03 -8.64 -17.09
CA GLN A 39 -4.84 -10.03 -16.71
C GLN A 39 -4.03 -10.76 -17.77
N ARG A 40 -3.25 -11.74 -17.32
CA ARG A 40 -2.62 -12.71 -18.21
C ARG A 40 -3.64 -13.77 -18.59
N THR A 41 -3.80 -14.02 -19.88
CA THR A 41 -4.65 -15.08 -20.40
C THR A 41 -3.91 -16.44 -20.38
N ALA A 42 -4.65 -17.53 -20.61
CA ALA A 42 -4.06 -18.86 -20.75
C ALA A 42 -3.06 -18.96 -21.93
N SER A 43 -3.18 -18.10 -22.95
CA SER A 43 -2.25 -18.01 -24.07
C SER A 43 -1.06 -17.08 -23.81
N ALA A 44 -0.84 -16.68 -22.55
CA ALA A 44 0.19 -15.75 -22.10
C ALA A 44 0.09 -14.32 -22.67
N SER A 45 -1.03 -13.97 -23.33
CA SER A 45 -1.32 -12.60 -23.74
C SER A 45 -1.85 -11.75 -22.59
N LEU A 46 -1.85 -10.42 -22.77
CA LEU A 46 -2.43 -9.47 -21.82
C LEU A 46 -3.81 -9.02 -22.29
N GLN A 47 -4.80 -9.09 -21.40
CA GLN A 47 -6.15 -8.59 -21.64
C GLN A 47 -6.44 -7.48 -20.63
N GLU A 48 -6.85 -6.30 -21.12
CA GLU A 48 -7.26 -5.19 -20.26
C GLU A 48 -8.51 -5.57 -19.45
N ILE A 49 -8.50 -5.23 -18.16
CA ILE A 49 -9.64 -5.41 -17.26
C ILE A 49 -10.05 -4.04 -16.72
N PRO A 50 -11.32 -3.64 -16.89
CA PRO A 50 -11.84 -2.43 -16.28
C PRO A 50 -11.92 -2.59 -14.76
N ASP A 51 -11.97 -1.45 -14.04
CA ASP A 51 -12.30 -1.47 -12.63
C ASP A 51 -13.83 -1.57 -12.47
N PRO A 52 -14.38 -2.71 -12.00
CA PRO A 52 -15.83 -2.86 -11.87
C PRO A 52 -16.41 -2.00 -10.74
N SER A 53 -15.56 -1.44 -9.86
CA SER A 53 -16.00 -0.61 -8.74
C SER A 53 -16.19 0.86 -9.09
N LYS A 54 -15.83 1.29 -10.31
CA LYS A 54 -15.89 2.70 -10.75
C LYS A 54 -16.95 2.93 -11.83
N PRO A 55 -17.57 4.12 -11.88
CA PRO A 55 -17.42 5.23 -10.94
C PRO A 55 -18.19 4.99 -9.62
N THR A 56 -17.73 5.60 -8.54
CA THR A 56 -18.40 5.58 -7.23
C THR A 56 -19.14 6.89 -6.99
N LEU A 57 -20.21 6.86 -6.17
CA LEU A 57 -20.94 8.07 -5.75
C LEU A 57 -20.23 8.79 -4.58
N ASP A 58 -19.68 8.00 -3.65
CA ASP A 58 -19.00 8.48 -2.46
C ASP A 58 -17.48 8.24 -2.52
N ASP A 59 -16.77 8.92 -1.62
CA ASP A 59 -15.34 8.76 -1.40
C ASP A 59 -15.04 7.52 -0.53
N PHE A 60 -14.75 6.40 -1.17
CA PHE A 60 -14.41 5.17 -0.46
C PHE A 60 -12.95 5.16 0.01
N GLY A 61 -12.71 5.47 1.28
CA GLY A 61 -11.35 5.50 1.86
C GLY A 61 -10.54 4.19 1.77
N GLY A 62 -11.21 3.04 1.63
CA GLY A 62 -10.55 1.73 1.52
C GLY A 62 -10.02 1.38 0.12
N GLY A 63 -10.37 2.12 -0.93
CA GLY A 63 -9.97 1.76 -2.30
C GLY A 63 -10.36 2.72 -3.43
N GLY A 64 -10.93 3.88 -3.11
CA GLY A 64 -11.42 4.86 -4.09
C GLY A 64 -10.36 5.85 -4.60
N LEU A 65 -9.20 5.90 -3.94
CA LEU A 65 -8.15 6.86 -4.27
C LEU A 65 -7.39 6.45 -5.54
N SER A 66 -7.10 7.43 -6.39
CA SER A 66 -6.14 7.31 -7.49
C SER A 66 -4.96 8.21 -7.18
N ALA A 67 -3.74 7.69 -7.30
CA ALA A 67 -2.51 8.42 -6.98
C ALA A 67 -1.39 8.04 -7.96
N THR A 68 -0.43 8.94 -8.17
CA THR A 68 0.85 8.56 -8.77
C THR A 68 1.72 7.83 -7.75
N ALA A 69 2.69 7.05 -8.24
CA ALA A 69 3.68 6.44 -7.36
C ALA A 69 4.49 7.50 -6.58
N ALA A 70 4.77 8.66 -7.20
CA ALA A 70 5.50 9.74 -6.57
C ALA A 70 4.73 10.34 -5.39
N ASP A 71 3.46 10.71 -5.59
CA ASP A 71 2.64 11.28 -4.51
C ASP A 71 2.44 10.28 -3.37
N LEU A 72 2.21 9.01 -3.69
CA LEU A 72 2.05 7.97 -2.68
C LEU A 72 3.34 7.75 -1.87
N LEU A 73 4.51 7.77 -2.52
CA LEU A 73 5.80 7.70 -1.85
C LEU A 73 6.06 8.92 -0.96
N GLU A 74 5.58 10.11 -1.32
CA GLU A 74 5.72 11.30 -0.48
C GLU A 74 4.91 11.17 0.82
N ILE A 75 3.69 10.59 0.78
CA ILE A 75 2.92 10.27 2.00
C ILE A 75 3.74 9.35 2.91
N TYR A 76 4.33 8.31 2.35
CA TYR A 76 5.16 7.37 3.10
C TYR A 76 6.43 8.04 3.66
N ALA A 77 7.08 8.87 2.86
CA ALA A 77 8.25 9.63 3.28
C ALA A 77 7.89 10.63 4.39
N ALA A 78 6.70 11.24 4.35
CA ALA A 78 6.21 12.13 5.40
C ALA A 78 6.02 11.38 6.72
N ILE A 79 5.40 10.19 6.69
CA ILE A 79 5.28 9.32 7.88
C ILE A 79 6.67 8.93 8.41
N LEU A 80 7.59 8.50 7.54
CA LEU A 80 8.93 8.07 7.94
C LEU A 80 9.80 9.21 8.50
N ARG A 81 9.56 10.45 8.08
CA ARG A 81 10.23 11.65 8.60
C ARG A 81 9.54 12.23 9.84
N GLU A 82 8.47 11.58 10.32
CA GLU A 82 7.60 12.08 11.39
C GLU A 82 7.09 13.51 11.12
N ASP A 83 6.63 13.76 9.88
CA ASP A 83 6.29 15.09 9.39
C ASP A 83 5.08 15.69 10.13
N PRO A 84 5.26 16.81 10.86
CA PRO A 84 4.22 17.40 11.68
C PRO A 84 3.11 18.08 10.87
N ARG A 85 3.26 18.20 9.54
CA ARG A 85 2.23 18.79 8.66
C ARG A 85 0.96 17.95 8.58
N ILE A 86 1.07 16.63 8.78
CA ILE A 86 -0.06 15.70 8.64
C ILE A 86 -0.50 15.09 9.98
N LEU A 87 0.45 14.78 10.87
CA LEU A 87 0.19 14.16 12.17
C LEU A 87 1.28 14.57 13.17
N SER A 88 0.98 14.58 14.46
CA SER A 88 2.02 14.77 15.48
C SER A 88 2.99 13.59 15.48
N GLN A 89 4.24 13.81 15.92
CA GLN A 89 5.23 12.73 16.05
C GLN A 89 4.71 11.58 16.93
N GLU A 90 3.98 11.89 18.00
CA GLU A 90 3.36 10.89 18.88
C GLU A 90 2.35 10.04 18.12
N MET A 91 1.46 10.66 17.35
CA MET A 91 0.48 9.95 16.51
C MET A 91 1.16 9.10 15.44
N ILE A 92 2.24 9.61 14.83
CA ILE A 92 3.01 8.85 13.84
C ILE A 92 3.66 7.63 14.48
N ARG A 93 4.26 7.77 15.67
CA ARG A 93 4.85 6.62 16.39
C ARG A 93 3.80 5.59 16.81
N GLU A 94 2.57 6.02 17.06
CA GLU A 94 1.44 5.13 17.41
C GLU A 94 1.06 4.18 16.26
N ILE A 95 1.26 4.61 14.99
CA ILE A 95 1.00 3.79 13.79
C ILE A 95 1.75 2.44 13.88
N PHE A 96 2.96 2.47 14.43
CA PHE A 96 3.88 1.32 14.47
C PHE A 96 3.78 0.50 15.75
N LYS A 97 2.75 0.71 16.59
CA LYS A 97 2.52 -0.08 17.80
C LYS A 97 1.47 -1.18 17.57
N PRO A 98 1.56 -2.31 18.28
CA PRO A 98 0.49 -3.32 18.30
C PRO A 98 -0.82 -2.73 18.83
N GLN A 99 -1.91 -2.89 18.09
CA GLN A 99 -3.24 -2.35 18.44
C GLN A 99 -4.26 -3.43 18.87
N LEU A 100 -3.90 -4.71 18.79
CA LEU A 100 -4.80 -5.79 19.22
C LEU A 100 -4.44 -6.25 20.64
N LYS A 101 -5.47 -6.56 21.44
CA LYS A 101 -5.28 -7.15 22.77
C LYS A 101 -4.71 -8.58 22.69
N THR A 102 -5.08 -9.31 21.65
CA THR A 102 -4.56 -10.64 21.32
C THR A 102 -4.36 -10.74 19.80
N ALA A 103 -3.43 -11.59 19.37
CA ALA A 103 -3.18 -11.86 17.95
C ALA A 103 -4.18 -12.88 17.34
N ASN A 104 -5.22 -13.27 18.10
CA ASN A 104 -6.19 -14.27 17.67
C ASN A 104 -6.88 -13.84 16.38
N GLY A 105 -6.95 -14.74 15.41
CA GLY A 105 -7.53 -14.49 14.08
C GLY A 105 -6.52 -14.05 13.02
N LEU A 106 -5.33 -13.58 13.42
CA LEU A 106 -4.22 -13.38 12.47
C LEU A 106 -3.64 -14.70 11.96
N GLU A 107 -3.86 -15.80 12.69
CA GLU A 107 -3.52 -17.18 12.26
C GLU A 107 -4.18 -17.57 10.94
N SER A 108 -5.38 -17.05 10.65
CA SER A 108 -6.07 -17.30 9.37
C SER A 108 -5.26 -16.80 8.17
N MET A 109 -4.34 -15.87 8.37
CA MET A 109 -3.46 -15.33 7.34
C MET A 109 -2.46 -16.37 6.83
N GLU A 110 -2.20 -17.43 7.59
CA GLU A 110 -1.40 -18.57 7.11
C GLU A 110 -2.07 -19.29 5.94
N THR A 111 -3.38 -19.14 5.75
CA THR A 111 -4.10 -19.81 4.65
C THR A 111 -4.19 -18.97 3.38
N VAL A 112 -3.90 -17.68 3.49
CA VAL A 112 -4.01 -16.73 2.37
C VAL A 112 -2.75 -16.79 1.50
N ASP A 113 -2.89 -16.44 0.23
CA ASP A 113 -1.74 -16.27 -0.67
C ASP A 113 -0.73 -15.27 -0.05
N PRO A 114 0.55 -15.63 0.10
CA PRO A 114 1.55 -14.73 0.67
C PRO A 114 1.66 -13.41 -0.10
N GLY A 115 1.41 -13.42 -1.41
CA GLY A 115 1.36 -12.24 -2.25
C GLY A 115 0.19 -11.30 -1.91
N ALA A 116 -0.89 -11.75 -1.27
CA ALA A 116 -1.90 -10.85 -0.72
C ALA A 116 -1.43 -10.18 0.59
N PHE A 117 -0.49 -10.81 1.31
CA PHE A 117 0.05 -10.33 2.60
C PHE A 117 1.47 -9.78 2.49
N CYS A 118 1.76 -9.06 1.41
CA CYS A 118 3.05 -8.41 1.20
C CYS A 118 4.25 -9.39 1.26
N GLY A 119 4.06 -10.67 0.99
CA GLY A 119 5.13 -11.68 1.06
C GLY A 119 5.69 -11.91 2.46
N ILE A 120 4.92 -11.66 3.53
CA ILE A 120 5.32 -12.08 4.89
C ILE A 120 5.38 -13.62 4.91
N PRO A 121 6.51 -14.23 5.35
CA PRO A 121 6.61 -15.68 5.47
C PRO A 121 5.55 -16.25 6.41
N ARG A 122 5.08 -17.47 6.13
CA ARG A 122 4.13 -18.16 7.00
C ARG A 122 4.81 -18.52 8.33
N GLY A 123 4.06 -18.45 9.43
CA GLY A 123 4.57 -18.65 10.78
C GLY A 123 5.31 -17.45 11.38
N THR A 124 5.49 -16.35 10.64
CA THR A 124 6.06 -15.11 11.19
C THR A 124 5.12 -14.52 12.23
N GLU A 125 5.67 -14.14 13.38
CA GLU A 125 4.91 -13.44 14.42
C GLU A 125 4.50 -12.04 13.93
N ILE A 126 3.20 -11.77 13.96
CA ILE A 126 2.62 -10.53 13.44
C ILE A 126 1.58 -9.93 14.40
N GLN A 127 1.41 -8.62 14.26
CA GLN A 127 0.35 -7.84 14.88
C GLN A 127 -0.33 -6.95 13.83
N TYR A 128 -1.26 -6.10 14.26
CA TYR A 128 -1.86 -5.08 13.41
C TYR A 128 -1.57 -3.72 14.04
N GLY A 129 -0.95 -2.84 13.25
CA GLY A 129 -0.76 -1.42 13.59
C GLY A 129 -1.89 -0.58 13.00
N LEU A 130 -1.82 0.74 13.14
CA LEU A 130 -2.82 1.63 12.53
C LEU A 130 -2.52 1.80 11.03
N GLY A 131 -3.04 0.89 10.22
CA GLY A 131 -2.97 0.95 8.76
C GLY A 131 -2.44 -0.31 8.07
N GLY A 132 -2.00 -1.33 8.81
CA GLY A 132 -1.46 -2.54 8.20
C GLY A 132 -0.90 -3.55 9.18
N VAL A 133 -0.33 -4.62 8.61
CA VAL A 133 0.27 -5.73 9.37
C VAL A 133 1.63 -5.28 9.90
N LEU A 134 1.86 -5.51 11.19
CA LEU A 134 3.07 -5.16 11.92
C LEU A 134 3.93 -6.41 12.13
N ASN A 135 5.19 -6.37 11.70
CA ASN A 135 6.17 -7.42 11.95
C ASN A 135 6.62 -7.40 13.42
N MET A 136 6.52 -8.53 14.12
CA MET A 136 6.95 -8.63 15.52
C MET A 136 8.35 -9.22 15.70
N GLU A 137 8.97 -9.66 14.59
CA GLU A 137 10.32 -10.21 14.52
C GLU A 137 11.11 -9.68 13.31
N ASP A 138 12.44 -9.81 13.39
CA ASP A 138 13.35 -9.53 12.29
C ASP A 138 13.32 -10.68 11.29
N LEU A 139 13.10 -10.38 10.01
CA LEU A 139 13.18 -11.34 8.92
C LEU A 139 14.59 -11.31 8.29
N PRO A 140 15.29 -12.45 8.18
CA PRO A 140 16.61 -12.52 7.56
C PRO A 140 16.62 -11.93 6.14
N GLY A 141 17.51 -10.95 5.90
CA GLY A 141 17.63 -10.29 4.59
C GLY A 141 16.42 -9.44 4.16
N GLY A 142 15.45 -9.21 5.06
CA GLY A 142 14.18 -8.56 4.76
C GLY A 142 13.80 -7.48 5.77
N ARG A 143 12.53 -7.49 6.20
CA ARG A 143 11.95 -6.50 7.12
C ARG A 143 12.47 -6.68 8.54
N ARG A 144 12.66 -5.56 9.24
CA ARG A 144 12.93 -5.54 10.68
C ARG A 144 11.63 -5.61 11.47
N LYS A 145 11.73 -6.05 12.72
CA LYS A 145 10.69 -5.89 13.74
C LYS A 145 10.22 -4.43 13.79
N GLY A 146 8.91 -4.21 13.86
CA GLY A 146 8.28 -2.89 13.85
C GLY A 146 7.98 -2.35 12.44
N SER A 147 8.35 -3.06 11.38
CA SER A 147 7.92 -2.70 10.02
C SER A 147 6.41 -2.93 9.85
N ILE A 148 5.73 -2.03 9.14
CA ILE A 148 4.31 -2.14 8.81
C ILE A 148 4.13 -2.26 7.30
N ALA A 149 3.28 -3.19 6.86
CA ALA A 149 3.05 -3.48 5.45
C ALA A 149 1.57 -3.70 5.15
N TRP A 150 1.17 -3.29 3.95
CA TRP A 150 -0.16 -3.56 3.41
C TRP A 150 -0.13 -3.63 1.88
N SER A 151 -1.15 -4.25 1.29
CA SER A 151 -1.26 -4.44 -0.15
C SER A 151 -2.57 -3.84 -0.67
N GLY A 152 -2.55 -3.44 -1.93
CA GLY A 152 -3.70 -3.01 -2.71
C GLY A 152 -4.00 -4.02 -3.83
N PHE A 153 -5.29 -4.18 -4.13
CA PHE A 153 -5.84 -5.22 -5.00
C PHE A 153 -5.21 -5.31 -6.40
N ARG A 154 -4.65 -4.22 -6.94
CA ARG A 154 -4.11 -4.13 -8.31
C ARG A 154 -2.60 -4.40 -8.37
N ASN A 155 -2.11 -5.33 -7.55
CA ASN A 155 -0.68 -5.60 -7.31
C ASN A 155 0.10 -4.37 -6.79
N TYR A 156 -0.58 -3.50 -6.04
CA TYR A 156 0.10 -2.44 -5.32
C TYR A 156 0.61 -3.00 -3.99
N TYR A 157 1.89 -2.77 -3.70
CA TYR A 157 2.48 -3.18 -2.43
C TYR A 157 3.06 -1.97 -1.75
N PHE A 158 2.74 -1.80 -0.48
CA PHE A 158 3.48 -0.87 0.37
C PHE A 158 4.11 -1.58 1.56
N VAL A 159 5.36 -1.21 1.81
CA VAL A 159 6.15 -1.63 2.96
C VAL A 159 6.82 -0.38 3.52
N SER A 160 6.42 0.04 4.72
CA SER A 160 7.15 1.03 5.51
C SER A 160 8.05 0.33 6.53
N PHE A 161 9.32 0.72 6.52
CA PHE A 161 10.33 0.24 7.45
C PHE A 161 10.52 1.30 8.53
N LEU A 162 10.22 0.98 9.79
CA LEU A 162 10.91 1.63 10.89
C LEU A 162 12.17 0.80 11.18
N ALA A 163 13.32 1.49 11.24
CA ALA A 163 14.69 0.95 11.25
C ALA A 163 15.21 0.42 9.89
N THR A 164 15.90 1.31 9.19
CA THR A 164 16.66 1.14 7.93
C THR A 164 15.83 1.34 6.66
N ALA A 165 16.04 2.50 6.04
CA ALA A 165 15.55 2.87 4.73
C ALA A 165 15.93 1.82 3.67
N MET A 166 14.97 1.03 3.19
CA MET A 166 14.99 0.42 1.85
C MET A 166 13.57 0.14 1.36
N CYS A 167 12.92 1.16 0.78
CA CYS A 167 11.74 0.89 -0.06
C CYS A 167 12.21 0.15 -1.33
N ARG A 168 12.10 -1.18 -1.36
CA ARG A 168 12.26 -1.97 -2.60
C ARG A 168 10.90 -2.09 -3.27
N THR A 169 10.68 -1.33 -4.35
CA THR A 169 9.62 -1.62 -5.31
C THR A 169 10.02 -2.87 -6.09
N HIS A 170 9.34 -3.99 -5.84
CA HIS A 170 9.53 -5.20 -6.63
C HIS A 170 8.80 -5.02 -7.96
N ASN A 171 9.51 -4.55 -8.99
CA ASN A 171 9.07 -4.75 -10.36
C ASN A 171 9.52 -6.16 -10.74
N ARG A 172 8.59 -7.11 -10.93
CA ARG A 172 8.95 -8.44 -11.46
C ARG A 172 9.41 -8.24 -12.91
N SER A 173 10.71 -8.00 -13.12
CA SER A 173 11.35 -8.26 -14.40
C SER A 173 11.40 -9.77 -14.59
N ALA A 174 10.97 -10.21 -15.76
CA ALA A 174 10.97 -11.60 -16.16
C ALA A 174 12.41 -12.05 -16.43
N ASP A 175 13.12 -12.49 -15.40
CA ASP A 175 14.41 -13.20 -15.55
C ASP A 175 14.49 -14.33 -14.53
N SER A 176 13.93 -15.48 -14.91
CA SER A 176 14.32 -16.78 -14.36
C SER A 176 13.96 -17.87 -15.37
N PHE A 177 14.67 -17.90 -16.50
CA PHE A 177 14.91 -19.15 -17.22
C PHE A 177 16.04 -19.86 -16.50
N HIS A 178 15.71 -20.88 -15.71
CA HIS A 178 16.71 -21.82 -15.22
C HIS A 178 17.22 -22.65 -16.40
N ALA A 179 18.53 -22.58 -16.63
CA ALA A 179 19.26 -23.58 -17.40
C ALA A 179 19.18 -24.91 -16.66
N VAL A 180 18.77 -25.94 -17.40
CA VAL A 180 18.90 -27.35 -17.05
C VAL A 180 20.31 -27.77 -17.44
N ASP A 181 21.03 -28.39 -16.52
CA ASP A 181 21.93 -29.51 -16.76
C ASP A 181 21.66 -30.57 -15.66
#